data_AF-A0A7J8I9G4-F1
#
_entry.id   AF-A0A7J8I9G4-F1
#
_cell.length_a   1.000
_cell.length_b   1.000
_cell.length_c   1.000
_cell.angle_alpha   90.00
_cell.angle_beta   90.00
_cell.angle_gamma   90.00
#
_symmetry.space_group_name_H-M   'P 1'
#
loop_
_entity.id
_entity.type
_entity.pdbx_description
1 polymer ?
#
loop_
_entity_poly.entity_id
_entity_poly.type
_entity_poly.pdbx_seq_one_letter_code
_entity_poly.pdbx_strand_id
1 'polypeptide(L)'
;MRRKRNMSQMKEQNKTPGKVLNKMEISNQSDAEFKTQVIKLLKELGETFKGLSETFRELKKTSKELSKNINNIKKYQSEMKDALTEIENNLQELNSRVGIVFPRWLIRHLFILVLHAFRCPTDILLLLLLGSLTRKQNKKKGVKEKASNEKQDEIEKIKSHPFMEGEPEDDVYLKHLYPRQIYVKKVIHLLKKFQILDYTNPKQGIYLDLTLDMALGKKKKVEPFSSVLSLPYPLVSEINKVAVFTWNASEIKISEENGALFAGGTNLIQEILDGEIKPDFYVLFQK
;
A
#
# COMPACT_ATOMS: atom_id res chain seq x y z
N MET A 1 25.41 20.64 -12.46
CA MET A 1 25.45 19.92 -13.76
C MET A 1 24.05 19.80 -14.34
N ARG A 2 23.76 20.47 -15.46
CA ARG A 2 22.48 20.42 -16.19
C ARG A 2 22.39 19.13 -17.01
N ARG A 3 21.44 18.22 -16.70
CA ARG A 3 21.10 17.09 -17.56
C ARG A 3 20.09 17.53 -18.63
N LYS A 4 20.58 17.78 -19.85
CA LYS A 4 19.74 17.81 -21.06
C LYS A 4 19.34 16.36 -21.36
N ARG A 5 18.04 16.05 -21.43
CA ARG A 5 17.54 14.77 -21.94
C ARG A 5 17.10 14.94 -23.39
N ASN A 6 17.56 14.02 -24.22
CA ASN A 6 17.37 13.96 -25.66
C ASN A 6 15.89 13.79 -26.03
N MET A 7 15.43 14.67 -26.92
CA MET A 7 14.09 14.72 -27.54
C MET A 7 13.93 13.76 -28.74
N SER A 8 14.91 12.89 -29.00
CA SER A 8 15.04 12.21 -30.29
C SER A 8 14.39 10.83 -30.38
N GLN A 9 13.91 10.25 -29.28
CA GLN A 9 13.40 8.87 -29.26
C GLN A 9 11.86 8.75 -29.22
N MET A 10 11.14 9.88 -29.33
CA MET A 10 9.67 9.88 -29.30
C MET A 10 9.01 9.90 -30.68
N LYS A 11 9.78 9.69 -31.77
CA LYS A 11 9.29 9.74 -33.15
C LYS A 11 9.13 8.39 -33.86
N GLU A 12 9.34 7.26 -33.19
CA GLU A 12 9.44 5.98 -33.90
C GLU A 12 8.42 4.90 -33.55
N GLN A 13 7.33 5.23 -32.85
CA GLN A 13 6.24 4.28 -32.61
C GLN A 13 4.87 4.94 -32.81
N ASN A 14 4.52 5.15 -34.08
CA ASN A 14 3.14 5.24 -34.57
C ASN A 14 3.17 4.88 -36.07
N LYS A 15 3.46 3.61 -36.38
CA LYS A 15 3.23 3.04 -37.71
C LYS A 15 2.05 2.08 -37.61
N THR A 16 0.86 2.62 -37.87
CA THR A 16 -0.30 1.87 -38.36
C THR A 16 -0.48 2.28 -39.82
N PRO A 17 -0.74 1.35 -40.76
CA PRO A 17 -0.56 1.64 -42.18
C PRO A 17 -1.67 2.59 -42.65
N GLY A 18 -1.31 3.85 -42.84
CA GLY A 18 -2.10 4.77 -43.63
C GLY A 18 -2.21 4.18 -45.04
N LYS A 19 -3.42 3.84 -45.45
CA LYS A 19 -3.73 3.52 -46.84
C LYS A 19 -3.53 4.81 -47.62
N VAL A 20 -2.29 5.02 -48.07
CA VAL A 20 -1.93 6.12 -48.97
C VAL A 20 -2.65 5.81 -50.28
N LEU A 21 -3.78 6.49 -50.51
CA LEU A 21 -4.44 6.53 -51.80
C LEU A 21 -3.40 7.05 -52.80
N ASN A 22 -3.03 6.15 -53.71
CA ASN A 22 -1.99 6.39 -54.70
C ASN A 22 -2.53 7.47 -55.66
N LYS A 23 -1.71 8.48 -55.99
CA LYS A 23 -2.11 9.63 -56.84
C LYS A 23 -2.69 9.24 -58.22
N MET A 24 -2.57 7.98 -58.60
CA MET A 24 -2.99 7.41 -59.88
C MET A 24 -4.45 6.92 -59.90
N GLU A 25 -5.16 6.86 -58.76
CA GLU A 25 -6.57 6.40 -58.68
C GLU A 25 -7.60 7.54 -58.78
N ILE A 26 -7.19 8.81 -58.59
CA ILE A 26 -8.10 9.96 -58.56
C ILE A 26 -8.57 10.37 -59.97
N SER A 27 -7.84 10.01 -61.03
CA SER A 27 -8.20 10.41 -62.41
C SER A 27 -9.30 9.58 -63.06
N ASN A 28 -9.65 8.43 -62.48
CA ASN A 28 -10.59 7.46 -63.08
C ASN A 28 -11.87 7.27 -62.26
N GLN A 29 -12.01 8.02 -61.17
CA GLN A 29 -13.15 7.90 -60.26
C GLN A 29 -14.33 8.73 -60.80
N SER A 30 -15.53 8.16 -60.82
CA SER A 30 -16.71 8.91 -61.28
C SER A 30 -17.01 10.07 -60.33
N ASP A 31 -17.49 11.20 -60.86
CA ASP A 31 -17.78 12.41 -60.06
C ASP A 31 -18.76 12.12 -58.90
N ALA A 32 -19.65 11.13 -59.07
CA ALA A 32 -20.57 10.64 -58.05
C ALA A 32 -19.87 9.91 -56.89
N GLU A 33 -18.88 9.06 -57.19
CA GLU A 33 -18.09 8.34 -56.17
C GLU A 33 -17.20 9.31 -55.38
N PHE A 34 -16.60 10.31 -56.04
CA PHE A 34 -15.82 11.34 -55.37
C PHE A 34 -16.69 12.15 -54.40
N LYS A 35 -17.87 12.62 -54.85
CA LYS A 35 -18.85 13.31 -54.00
C LYS A 35 -19.26 12.48 -52.79
N THR A 36 -19.48 11.18 -52.99
CA THR A 36 -19.86 10.26 -51.90
C THR A 36 -18.73 10.09 -50.89
N GLN A 37 -17.47 9.99 -51.33
CA GLN A 37 -16.31 9.93 -50.43
C GLN A 37 -16.13 11.22 -49.62
N VAL A 38 -16.29 12.39 -50.26
CA VAL A 38 -16.20 13.68 -49.58
C VAL A 38 -17.29 13.83 -48.51
N ILE A 39 -18.53 13.43 -48.82
CA ILE A 39 -19.64 13.46 -47.84
C ILE A 39 -19.35 12.54 -46.65
N LYS A 40 -18.82 11.34 -46.91
CA LYS A 40 -18.45 10.39 -45.86
C LYS A 40 -17.36 10.94 -44.94
N LEU A 41 -16.31 11.53 -45.51
CA LEU A 41 -15.23 12.16 -44.75
C LEU A 41 -15.72 13.34 -43.91
N LEU A 42 -16.58 14.19 -44.47
CA LEU A 42 -17.16 15.32 -43.73
C LEU A 42 -18.05 14.85 -42.58
N LYS A 43 -18.80 13.76 -42.76
CA LYS A 43 -19.62 13.16 -41.71
C LYS A 43 -18.77 12.58 -40.59
N GLU A 44 -17.74 11.81 -40.94
CA GLU A 44 -16.79 11.25 -39.97
C GLU A 44 -16.10 12.37 -39.17
N LEU A 45 -15.67 13.44 -39.85
CA LEU A 45 -15.08 14.59 -39.20
C LEU A 45 -16.06 15.29 -38.24
N GLY A 46 -17.33 15.44 -38.63
CA GLY A 46 -18.38 15.99 -37.78
C GLY A 46 -18.59 15.18 -36.49
N GLU A 47 -18.61 13.85 -36.59
CA GLU A 47 -18.73 12.97 -35.42
C GLU A 47 -17.49 13.07 -34.50
N THR A 48 -16.28 13.13 -35.06
CA THR A 48 -15.07 13.34 -34.24
C THR A 48 -15.08 14.67 -33.50
N PHE A 49 -15.55 15.74 -34.15
CA PHE A 49 -15.63 17.07 -33.52
C PHE A 49 -16.67 17.11 -32.40
N LYS A 50 -17.80 16.42 -32.59
CA LYS A 50 -18.84 16.27 -31.56
C LYS A 50 -18.30 15.53 -30.33
N GLY A 51 -17.63 14.39 -30.54
CA GLY A 51 -16.98 13.65 -29.46
C GLY A 51 -15.93 14.50 -28.73
N LEU A 52 -15.11 15.25 -29.46
CA LEU A 52 -14.13 16.15 -28.87
C LEU A 52 -14.80 17.26 -28.02
N SER A 53 -15.89 17.85 -28.50
CA SER A 53 -16.66 18.85 -27.76
C SER A 53 -17.23 18.29 -26.44
N GLU A 54 -17.73 17.06 -26.46
CA GLU A 54 -18.23 16.37 -25.27
C GLU A 54 -17.10 16.13 -24.26
N THR A 55 -15.93 15.66 -24.70
CA THR A 55 -14.76 15.48 -23.81
C THR A 55 -14.30 16.81 -23.20
N PHE A 56 -14.33 17.90 -23.97
CA PHE A 56 -13.97 19.23 -23.47
C PHE A 56 -14.97 19.72 -22.40
N ARG A 57 -16.26 19.42 -22.57
CA ARG A 57 -17.30 19.74 -21.59
C ARG A 57 -17.07 18.98 -20.27
N GLU A 58 -16.75 17.69 -20.33
CA GLU A 58 -16.45 16.91 -19.12
C GLU A 58 -15.15 17.38 -18.45
N LEU A 59 -14.12 17.70 -19.23
CA LEU A 59 -12.87 18.27 -18.71
C LEU A 59 -13.11 19.61 -18.01
N LYS A 60 -14.01 20.45 -18.53
CA LYS A 60 -14.40 21.71 -17.89
C LYS A 60 -15.08 21.48 -16.53
N LYS A 61 -15.96 20.48 -16.42
CA LYS A 61 -16.61 20.12 -15.15
C LYS A 61 -15.59 19.64 -14.11
N THR A 62 -14.70 18.72 -14.50
CA THR A 62 -13.66 18.18 -13.60
C THR A 62 -12.71 19.27 -13.12
N SER A 63 -12.31 20.22 -13.99
CA SER A 63 -11.50 21.38 -13.61
C SER A 63 -12.19 22.26 -12.55
N LYS A 64 -13.49 22.51 -12.70
CA LYS A 64 -14.27 23.28 -11.72
C LYS A 64 -14.31 22.60 -10.36
N GLU A 65 -14.50 21.29 -10.34
CA GLU A 65 -14.52 20.49 -9.10
C GLU A 65 -13.14 20.49 -8.40
N LEU A 66 -12.07 20.31 -9.16
CA LEU A 66 -10.70 20.39 -8.64
C LEU A 66 -10.41 21.75 -8.02
N SER A 67 -10.86 22.85 -8.64
CA SER A 67 -10.70 24.19 -8.09
C SER A 67 -11.40 24.36 -6.73
N LYS A 68 -12.61 23.83 -6.58
CA LYS A 68 -13.35 23.83 -5.31
C LYS A 68 -12.59 23.06 -4.23
N ASN A 69 -12.09 21.87 -4.56
CA ASN A 69 -11.32 21.03 -3.63
C ASN A 69 -10.02 21.71 -3.17
N ILE A 70 -9.31 22.37 -4.09
CA ILE A 70 -8.10 23.13 -3.75
C ILE A 70 -8.41 24.26 -2.75
N ASN A 71 -9.52 24.97 -2.92
CA ASN A 71 -9.91 26.03 -1.99
C ASN A 71 -10.23 25.48 -0.59
N ASN A 72 -10.92 24.33 -0.50
CA ASN A 72 -11.17 23.68 0.77
C ASN A 72 -9.86 23.26 1.46
N ILE A 73 -8.91 22.68 0.71
CA ILE A 73 -7.60 22.31 1.25
C ILE A 73 -6.84 23.52 1.77
N LYS A 74 -6.87 24.64 1.04
CA LYS A 74 -6.24 25.90 1.50
C LYS A 74 -6.84 26.38 2.82
N LYS A 75 -8.16 26.25 2.98
CA LYS A 75 -8.86 26.60 4.23
C LYS A 75 -8.41 25.71 5.39
N TYR A 76 -8.35 24.39 5.20
CA TYR A 76 -7.83 23.49 6.24
C TYR A 76 -6.38 23.79 6.60
N GLN A 77 -5.55 24.17 5.61
CA GLN A 77 -4.17 24.58 5.89
C GLN A 77 -4.07 25.87 6.71
N SER A 78 -4.96 26.86 6.53
CA SER A 78 -4.97 28.04 7.40
C SER A 78 -5.40 27.68 8.82
N GLU A 79 -6.46 26.89 8.99
CA GLU A 79 -6.95 26.46 10.31
C GLU A 79 -5.86 25.71 11.10
N MET A 80 -5.12 24.81 10.44
CA MET A 80 -4.00 24.11 11.08
C MET A 80 -2.85 25.05 11.48
N LYS A 81 -2.55 26.07 10.67
CA LYS A 81 -1.50 27.05 11.00
C LYS A 81 -1.88 27.89 12.22
N ASP A 82 -3.14 28.29 12.29
CA ASP A 82 -3.66 29.05 13.44
C ASP A 82 -3.56 28.22 14.72
N ALA A 83 -3.97 26.93 14.67
CA ALA A 83 -3.84 26.02 15.81
C ALA A 83 -2.39 25.77 16.24
N LEU A 84 -1.45 25.64 15.28
CA LEU A 84 -0.03 25.52 15.60
C LEU A 84 0.50 26.78 16.29
N THR A 85 0.07 27.96 15.84
CA THR A 85 0.49 29.24 16.42
C THR A 85 -0.05 29.38 17.85
N GLU A 86 -1.29 28.93 18.10
CA GLU A 86 -1.87 28.88 19.45
C GLU A 86 -1.10 27.94 20.38
N ILE A 87 -0.73 26.75 19.90
CA ILE A 87 0.10 25.79 20.67
C ILE A 87 1.48 26.39 20.97
N GLU A 88 2.13 27.05 20.01
CA GLU A 88 3.42 27.71 20.21
C GLU A 88 3.34 28.81 21.28
N ASN A 89 2.30 29.65 21.24
CA ASN A 89 2.08 30.68 22.24
C ASN A 89 1.86 30.08 23.64
N ASN A 90 1.05 29.02 23.75
CA ASN A 90 0.80 28.31 25.01
C ASN A 90 2.09 27.69 25.59
N LEU A 91 2.95 27.11 24.74
CA LEU A 91 4.25 26.59 25.17
C LEU A 91 5.19 27.70 25.65
N GLN A 92 5.19 28.86 24.98
CA GLN A 92 5.97 30.01 25.41
C GLN A 92 5.48 30.56 26.76
N GLU A 93 4.17 30.55 27.00
CA GLU A 93 3.57 30.92 28.29
C GLU A 93 3.90 29.89 29.39
N LEU A 94 3.88 28.60 29.09
CA LEU A 94 4.31 27.57 30.03
C LEU A 94 5.79 27.71 30.37
N ASN A 95 6.65 28.00 29.39
CA ASN A 95 8.07 28.26 29.62
C ASN A 95 8.32 29.51 30.48
N SER A 96 7.50 30.56 30.34
CA SER A 96 7.62 31.75 31.19
C SER A 96 7.10 31.50 32.62
N ARG A 97 6.05 30.69 32.80
CA ARG A 97 5.50 30.31 34.12
C ARG A 97 6.36 29.30 34.89
N VAL A 98 6.99 28.36 34.18
CA VAL A 98 7.83 27.33 34.80
C VAL A 98 9.16 27.89 35.28
N GLY A 99 9.58 29.09 34.84
CA GLY A 99 10.71 29.81 35.42
C GLY A 99 12.05 29.06 35.39
N ILE A 100 12.16 27.98 34.59
CA ILE A 100 13.42 27.28 34.40
C ILE A 100 14.14 27.99 33.25
N VAL A 101 14.70 29.16 33.58
CA VAL A 101 15.86 29.65 32.86
C VAL A 101 16.99 28.72 33.27
N PHE A 102 17.22 27.64 32.52
CA PHE A 102 18.45 26.89 32.67
C PHE A 102 19.59 27.90 32.50
N PRO A 103 20.43 28.14 33.52
CA PRO A 103 21.52 29.09 33.42
C PRO A 103 22.31 28.78 32.15
N ARG A 104 22.64 29.79 31.35
CA ARG A 104 23.48 29.62 30.16
C ARG A 104 24.77 28.84 30.47
N TRP A 105 25.24 28.92 31.72
CA TRP A 105 26.34 28.12 32.24
C TRP A 105 26.03 26.62 32.33
N LEU A 106 24.82 26.22 32.75
CA LEU A 106 24.35 24.84 32.82
C LEU A 106 24.20 24.22 31.42
N ILE A 107 23.69 24.99 30.45
CA ILE A 107 23.63 24.57 29.04
C ILE A 107 25.04 24.45 28.47
N ARG A 108 25.96 25.37 28.77
CA ARG A 108 27.38 25.26 28.38
C ARG A 108 28.07 24.08 29.05
N HIS A 109 27.78 23.78 30.32
CA HIS A 109 28.35 22.62 31.01
C HIS A 109 27.83 21.31 30.45
N LEU A 110 26.54 21.24 30.12
CA LEU A 110 25.96 20.07 29.44
C LEU A 110 26.56 19.90 28.05
N PHE A 111 26.74 21.00 27.29
CA PHE A 111 27.35 20.97 25.97
C PHE A 111 28.84 20.59 26.02
N ILE A 112 29.57 21.04 27.04
CA ILE A 112 30.96 20.62 27.30
C ILE A 112 31.03 19.16 27.70
N LEU A 113 30.12 18.66 28.56
CA LEU A 113 30.04 17.24 28.93
C LEU A 113 29.74 16.35 27.72
N VAL A 114 28.83 16.79 26.86
CA VAL A 114 28.53 16.11 25.59
C VAL A 114 29.75 16.15 24.67
N LEU A 115 30.42 17.30 24.49
CA LEU A 115 31.65 17.40 23.70
C LEU A 115 32.83 16.58 24.25
N HIS A 116 32.95 16.45 25.58
CA HIS A 116 33.99 15.63 26.21
C HIS A 116 33.72 14.13 26.01
N ALA A 117 32.44 13.73 26.07
CA ALA A 117 32.01 12.36 25.75
C ALA A 117 32.26 12.00 24.27
N PHE A 118 32.22 12.97 23.36
CA PHE A 118 32.60 12.78 21.95
C PHE A 118 34.12 12.79 21.70
N ARG A 119 34.94 13.28 22.63
CA ARG A 119 36.38 13.50 22.39
C ARG A 119 37.30 12.45 23.03
N CYS A 120 36.90 11.76 24.10
CA CYS A 120 37.65 10.62 24.67
C CYS A 120 36.73 9.71 25.53
N PRO A 121 36.36 8.50 25.10
CA PRO A 121 35.54 7.58 25.90
C PRO A 121 36.30 6.85 27.03
N THR A 122 37.61 7.05 27.19
CA THR A 122 38.43 6.32 28.18
C THR A 122 38.50 6.96 29.57
N ASP A 123 38.21 8.26 29.71
CA ASP A 123 38.45 8.97 30.98
C ASP A 123 37.27 8.88 31.97
N ILE A 124 36.06 8.56 31.49
CA ILE A 124 34.89 8.35 32.36
C ILE A 124 35.02 7.04 33.15
N LEU A 125 35.80 6.07 32.65
CA LEU A 125 36.03 4.79 33.32
C LEU A 125 36.98 4.91 34.53
N LEU A 126 37.92 5.86 34.51
CA LEU A 126 38.91 6.02 35.58
C LEU A 126 38.31 6.61 36.87
N LEU A 127 37.29 7.47 36.74
CA LEU A 127 36.57 8.06 37.87
C LEU A 127 35.62 7.07 38.56
N LEU A 128 35.04 6.11 37.83
CA LEU A 128 34.21 5.05 38.39
C LEU A 128 35.04 3.96 39.09
N LEU A 129 36.27 3.70 38.62
CA LEU A 129 37.16 2.69 39.23
C LEU A 129 37.77 3.15 40.56
N LEU A 130 38.01 4.45 40.76
CA LEU A 130 38.58 4.98 42.01
C LEU A 130 37.60 5.01 43.20
N GLY A 131 36.30 4.83 42.96
CA GLY A 131 35.26 4.87 44.02
C GLY A 131 35.01 3.56 44.77
N SER A 132 35.58 2.43 44.35
CA SER A 132 35.17 1.09 44.82
C SER A 132 36.15 0.36 45.75
N LEU A 133 37.24 0.99 46.20
CA LEU A 133 38.23 0.38 47.09
C LEU A 133 38.26 1.01 48.49
N THR A 134 37.25 0.74 49.33
CA THR A 134 37.48 0.62 50.80
C THR A 134 36.50 -0.37 51.46
N ARG A 135 37.05 -1.18 52.38
CA ARG A 135 36.44 -2.05 53.43
C ARG A 135 36.14 -3.54 53.14
N LYS A 136 37.17 -4.32 53.51
CA LYS A 136 37.23 -5.30 54.64
C LYS A 136 37.09 -6.79 54.30
N GLN A 137 38.19 -7.49 54.58
CA GLN A 137 38.37 -8.94 54.56
C GLN A 137 37.58 -9.66 55.66
N ASN A 138 37.16 -10.92 55.40
CA ASN A 138 37.63 -12.10 56.16
C ASN A 138 37.29 -13.47 55.51
N LYS A 139 38.33 -14.32 55.50
CA LYS A 139 38.53 -15.79 55.31
C LYS A 139 37.33 -16.74 55.63
N LYS A 140 37.17 -18.00 55.15
CA LYS A 140 38.06 -19.02 54.52
C LYS A 140 37.25 -20.26 54.00
N LYS A 141 37.70 -20.85 52.86
CA LYS A 141 37.91 -22.27 52.44
C LYS A 141 36.85 -23.42 52.55
N GLY A 142 36.69 -24.15 51.42
CA GLY A 142 36.53 -25.63 51.33
C GLY A 142 35.45 -26.14 50.33
N VAL A 143 35.71 -26.31 49.02
CA VAL A 143 36.02 -27.55 48.23
C VAL A 143 34.89 -28.62 48.12
N LYS A 144 34.23 -28.72 46.94
CA LYS A 144 34.23 -29.83 45.91
C LYS A 144 32.86 -30.20 45.30
N GLU A 145 32.76 -29.98 43.98
CA GLU A 145 32.10 -30.76 42.90
C GLU A 145 30.65 -31.28 43.04
N LYS A 146 29.76 -30.84 42.12
CA LYS A 146 29.20 -31.70 41.04
C LYS A 146 28.43 -30.88 39.99
N ALA A 147 28.68 -31.22 38.73
CA ALA A 147 28.17 -30.60 37.51
C ALA A 147 26.73 -31.01 37.16
N SER A 148 25.97 -30.10 36.53
CA SER A 148 25.29 -30.29 35.23
C SER A 148 24.09 -29.33 35.04
N ASN A 149 24.28 -28.21 34.33
CA ASN A 149 23.33 -27.54 33.42
C ASN A 149 23.71 -26.05 33.24
N GLU A 150 24.75 -25.77 32.46
CA GLU A 150 25.27 -24.39 32.32
C GLU A 150 25.34 -23.91 30.86
N LYS A 151 24.62 -24.55 29.93
CA LYS A 151 24.68 -24.20 28.49
C LYS A 151 23.39 -23.61 27.89
N GLN A 152 22.43 -23.19 28.70
CA GLN A 152 21.27 -22.43 28.21
C GLN A 152 21.31 -20.94 28.58
N ASP A 153 21.91 -20.58 29.72
CA ASP A 153 21.82 -19.21 30.24
C ASP A 153 22.78 -18.21 29.55
N GLU A 154 23.87 -18.68 28.94
CA GLU A 154 24.79 -17.78 28.22
C GLU A 154 24.28 -17.38 26.83
N ILE A 155 23.46 -18.21 26.18
CA ILE A 155 22.87 -17.91 24.86
C ILE A 155 21.75 -16.87 24.99
N GLU A 156 21.08 -16.81 26.15
CA GLU A 156 20.05 -15.81 26.44
C GLU A 156 20.66 -14.43 26.74
N LYS A 157 21.86 -14.39 27.32
CA LYS A 157 22.57 -13.14 27.67
C LYS A 157 23.19 -12.39 26.48
N ILE A 158 23.41 -13.08 25.35
CA ILE A 158 23.98 -12.48 24.12
C ILE A 158 22.90 -11.77 23.27
N LYS A 159 21.61 -11.89 23.61
CA LYS A 159 20.50 -11.32 22.83
C LYS A 159 19.89 -10.03 23.39
N SER A 160 20.38 -9.49 24.49
CA SER A 160 19.83 -8.26 25.07
C SER A 160 20.49 -7.01 24.48
N HIS A 161 20.46 -6.84 23.16
CA HIS A 161 20.68 -5.51 22.62
C HIS A 161 19.45 -4.65 22.96
N PRO A 162 19.63 -3.47 23.57
CA PRO A 162 18.52 -2.58 23.86
C PRO A 162 17.86 -2.16 22.54
N PHE A 163 16.54 -2.27 22.51
CA PHE A 163 15.75 -1.79 21.38
C PHE A 163 15.87 -0.27 21.33
N MET A 164 16.10 0.28 20.15
CA MET A 164 16.12 1.74 19.98
C MET A 164 14.68 2.26 20.07
N GLU A 165 14.46 3.29 20.89
CA GLU A 165 13.16 3.97 20.97
C GLU A 165 12.97 4.84 19.73
N GLY A 166 11.93 4.57 18.93
CA GLY A 166 11.51 5.42 17.81
C GLY A 166 11.60 4.79 16.42
N GLU A 167 11.28 5.61 15.40
CA GLU A 167 11.45 5.26 13.99
C GLU A 167 12.92 5.46 13.60
N PRO A 168 13.49 4.61 12.72
CA PRO A 168 14.85 4.80 12.23
C PRO A 168 14.95 6.12 11.46
N GLU A 169 15.95 6.92 11.81
CA GLU A 169 16.17 8.25 11.22
C GLU A 169 16.77 8.15 9.81
N ASP A 170 17.42 7.03 9.50
CA ASP A 170 18.11 6.78 8.23
C ASP A 170 17.44 5.66 7.41
N ASP A 171 17.66 5.67 6.10
CA ASP A 171 17.15 4.69 5.13
C ASP A 171 17.76 3.30 5.34
N VAL A 172 18.97 3.25 5.91
CA VAL A 172 19.71 2.01 6.20
C VAL A 172 19.79 1.79 7.71
N TYR A 173 19.05 0.80 8.20
CA TYR A 173 19.04 0.44 9.63
C TYR A 173 19.02 -1.07 9.85
N LEU A 174 19.46 -1.48 11.04
CA LEU A 174 19.47 -2.89 11.44
C LEU A 174 18.08 -3.30 11.93
N LYS A 175 17.43 -4.19 11.18
CA LYS A 175 16.05 -4.65 11.42
C LYS A 175 15.81 -5.27 12.81
N HIS A 176 16.84 -5.81 13.46
CA HIS A 176 16.70 -6.39 14.81
C HIS A 176 16.81 -5.35 15.93
N LEU A 177 17.29 -4.13 15.67
CA LEU A 177 17.43 -3.06 16.67
C LEU A 177 16.16 -2.20 16.80
N TYR A 178 15.27 -2.27 15.81
CA TYR A 178 14.06 -1.45 15.74
C TYR A 178 12.78 -2.30 15.75
N PRO A 179 11.67 -1.78 16.30
CA PRO A 179 10.37 -2.44 16.22
C PRO A 179 9.98 -2.68 14.77
N ARG A 180 9.44 -3.87 14.49
CA ARG A 180 8.71 -4.05 13.23
C ARG A 180 7.53 -3.10 13.24
N GLN A 181 7.55 -2.14 12.32
CA GLN A 181 6.48 -1.18 12.20
C GLN A 181 5.22 -1.88 11.69
N ILE A 182 4.15 -1.78 12.47
CA ILE A 182 2.84 -2.33 12.12
C ILE A 182 2.02 -1.20 11.52
N TYR A 183 1.88 -1.21 10.20
CA TYR A 183 1.00 -0.29 9.51
C TYR A 183 -0.35 -0.98 9.33
N VAL A 184 -1.44 -0.38 9.82
CA VAL A 184 -2.81 -0.87 9.52
C VAL A 184 -3.49 0.11 8.59
N LYS A 185 -3.55 1.39 8.96
CA LYS A 185 -4.23 2.44 8.20
C LYS A 185 -3.43 2.97 7.00
N LYS A 186 -2.10 3.01 7.13
CA LYS A 186 -1.21 3.60 6.11
C LYS A 186 -0.82 2.62 4.99
N VAL A 187 -1.09 1.32 5.16
CA VAL A 187 -0.61 0.25 4.26
C VAL A 187 -0.96 0.50 2.82
N ILE A 188 -2.23 0.84 2.53
CA ILE A 188 -2.71 1.01 1.16
C ILE A 188 -1.94 2.12 0.44
N HIS A 189 -1.64 3.22 1.14
CA HIS A 189 -0.90 4.34 0.56
C HIS A 189 0.56 3.96 0.31
N LEU A 190 1.20 3.27 1.27
CA LEU A 190 2.57 2.79 1.12
C LEU A 190 2.69 1.77 -0.02
N LEU A 191 1.77 0.81 -0.10
CA LEU A 191 1.76 -0.19 -1.17
C LEU A 191 1.64 0.47 -2.54
N LYS A 192 0.73 1.43 -2.72
CA LYS A 192 0.61 2.19 -3.97
C LYS A 192 1.90 2.94 -4.32
N LYS A 193 2.63 3.46 -3.33
CA LYS A 193 3.93 4.11 -3.55
C LYS A 193 5.00 3.11 -3.97
N PHE A 194 5.10 1.96 -3.29
CA PHE A 194 6.08 0.91 -3.63
C PHE A 194 5.85 0.35 -5.03
N GLN A 195 4.60 0.19 -5.45
CA GLN A 195 4.30 -0.28 -6.81
C GLN A 195 4.92 0.61 -7.90
N ILE A 196 4.91 1.94 -7.68
CA ILE A 196 5.52 2.93 -8.59
C ILE A 196 7.04 2.84 -8.54
N LEU A 197 7.63 2.70 -7.35
CA LEU A 197 9.09 2.61 -7.16
C LEU A 197 9.66 1.33 -7.79
N ASP A 198 8.95 0.22 -7.66
CA ASP A 198 9.34 -1.10 -8.17
C ASP A 198 8.96 -1.29 -9.65
N TYR A 199 8.38 -0.27 -10.31
CA TYR A 199 7.92 -0.32 -11.70
C TYR A 199 6.99 -1.51 -12.01
N THR A 200 6.19 -1.93 -11.02
CA THR A 200 5.24 -3.04 -11.16
C THR A 200 3.92 -2.58 -11.78
N ASN A 201 3.12 -3.53 -12.28
CA ASN A 201 1.83 -3.21 -12.90
C ASN A 201 0.85 -2.65 -11.84
N PRO A 202 0.26 -1.44 -12.03
CA PRO A 202 -0.67 -0.86 -11.08
C PRO A 202 -1.97 -1.66 -10.90
N LYS A 203 -2.30 -2.57 -11.82
CA LYS A 203 -3.48 -3.45 -11.75
C LYS A 203 -3.22 -4.81 -11.08
N GLN A 204 -2.04 -5.02 -10.50
CA GLN A 204 -1.73 -6.29 -9.85
C GLN A 204 -2.56 -6.48 -8.57
N GLY A 205 -2.90 -7.74 -8.27
CA GLY A 205 -3.55 -8.12 -7.02
C GLY A 205 -2.62 -7.94 -5.82
N ILE A 206 -3.17 -7.52 -4.69
CA ILE A 206 -2.47 -7.47 -3.40
C ILE A 206 -2.91 -8.68 -2.60
N TYR A 207 -1.95 -9.47 -2.13
CA TYR A 207 -2.20 -10.66 -1.32
C TYR A 207 -1.99 -10.34 0.17
N LEU A 208 -2.88 -10.87 1.00
CA LEU A 208 -2.76 -10.84 2.45
C LEU A 208 -2.31 -12.23 2.91
N ASP A 209 -1.15 -12.31 3.53
CA ASP A 209 -0.66 -13.55 4.12
C ASP A 209 -1.11 -13.63 5.60
N LEU A 210 -1.86 -14.69 5.91
CA LEU A 210 -2.39 -14.95 7.24
C LEU A 210 -1.87 -16.31 7.70
N THR A 211 -0.87 -16.29 8.57
CA THR A 211 -0.39 -17.50 9.22
C THR A 211 -1.14 -17.72 10.53
N LEU A 212 -1.97 -18.76 10.59
CA LEU A 212 -2.63 -19.19 11.81
C LEU A 212 -1.75 -20.18 12.55
N ASP A 213 -1.33 -19.83 13.77
CA ASP A 213 -0.61 -20.76 14.64
C ASP A 213 -1.58 -21.79 15.25
N MET A 214 -1.97 -22.77 14.45
CA MET A 214 -2.77 -23.90 14.89
C MET A 214 -1.87 -24.96 15.51
N ALA A 215 -1.29 -24.66 16.67
CA ALA A 215 -0.49 -25.62 17.42
C ALA A 215 -1.39 -26.74 17.98
N LEU A 216 -1.32 -27.93 17.35
CA LEU A 216 -1.98 -29.13 17.85
C LEU A 216 -1.06 -29.92 18.79
N GLY A 217 -1.56 -30.23 19.99
CA GLY A 217 -1.07 -31.38 20.74
C GLY A 217 -1.22 -32.66 19.90
N LYS A 218 -0.20 -33.51 19.89
CA LYS A 218 -0.14 -34.76 19.10
C LYS A 218 -1.47 -35.54 19.21
N LYS A 219 -2.13 -35.76 18.05
CA LYS A 219 -3.33 -36.61 17.77
C LYS A 219 -4.70 -35.94 17.53
N LYS A 220 -4.87 -34.61 17.60
CA LYS A 220 -6.16 -34.01 17.23
C LYS A 220 -6.20 -33.66 15.74
N LYS A 221 -7.29 -34.01 15.03
CA LYS A 221 -7.56 -33.50 13.67
C LYS A 221 -7.99 -32.04 13.82
N VAL A 222 -7.28 -31.11 13.20
CA VAL A 222 -7.75 -29.72 13.06
C VAL A 222 -8.80 -29.69 11.97
N GLU A 223 -9.97 -29.16 12.30
CA GLU A 223 -11.00 -28.88 11.30
C GLU A 223 -10.54 -27.73 10.41
N PRO A 224 -10.62 -27.88 9.08
CA PRO A 224 -10.31 -26.80 8.18
C PRO A 224 -11.29 -25.64 8.40
N PHE A 225 -10.78 -24.41 8.36
CA PHE A 225 -11.62 -23.22 8.47
C PHE A 225 -12.55 -23.12 7.25
N SER A 226 -13.84 -23.44 7.45
CA SER A 226 -14.88 -23.31 6.42
C SER A 226 -15.77 -22.11 6.76
N SER A 227 -15.36 -20.91 6.34
CA SER A 227 -16.17 -19.71 6.44
C SER A 227 -16.17 -18.97 5.11
N VAL A 228 -17.31 -18.36 4.79
CA VAL A 228 -17.48 -17.53 3.59
C VAL A 228 -17.27 -16.08 3.99
N LEU A 229 -16.31 -15.41 3.35
CA LEU A 229 -16.04 -13.99 3.55
C LEU A 229 -16.66 -13.17 2.43
N SER A 230 -17.57 -12.27 2.77
CA SER A 230 -18.05 -11.25 1.84
C SER A 230 -17.17 -10.02 1.92
N LEU A 231 -16.60 -9.62 0.78
CA LEU A 231 -15.86 -8.37 0.69
C LEU A 231 -16.84 -7.21 0.42
N PRO A 232 -16.59 -6.02 0.98
CA PRO A 232 -17.48 -4.87 0.77
C PRO A 232 -17.48 -4.35 -0.66
N TYR A 233 -16.42 -4.65 -1.42
CA TYR A 233 -16.26 -4.24 -2.81
C TYR A 233 -15.83 -5.44 -3.67
N PRO A 234 -16.31 -5.53 -4.93
CA PRO A 234 -15.92 -6.60 -5.85
C PRO A 234 -14.44 -6.48 -6.23
N LEU A 235 -13.70 -7.59 -6.13
CA LEU A 235 -12.27 -7.65 -6.47
C LEU A 235 -12.02 -7.75 -7.98
N VAL A 236 -12.94 -8.39 -8.71
CA VAL A 236 -12.82 -8.67 -10.14
C VAL A 236 -14.01 -8.04 -10.85
N SER A 237 -13.80 -7.53 -12.06
CA SER A 237 -14.89 -7.04 -12.91
C SER A 237 -15.73 -8.17 -13.51
N GLU A 238 -15.20 -9.40 -13.51
CA GLU A 238 -16.00 -10.59 -13.85
C GLU A 238 -17.00 -10.86 -12.72
N ILE A 239 -18.27 -10.98 -13.12
CA ILE A 239 -19.35 -11.42 -12.24
C ILE A 239 -19.17 -12.91 -11.92
N ASN A 240 -19.49 -13.29 -10.67
CA ASN A 240 -19.48 -14.69 -10.27
C ASN A 240 -20.41 -15.51 -11.18
N LYS A 241 -19.89 -16.60 -11.74
CA LYS A 241 -20.68 -17.48 -12.61
C LYS A 241 -21.47 -18.44 -11.74
N VAL A 242 -22.67 -18.04 -11.33
CA VAL A 242 -23.56 -18.87 -10.51
C VAL A 242 -24.49 -19.67 -11.42
N ALA A 243 -24.50 -20.99 -11.23
CA ALA A 243 -25.48 -21.88 -11.82
C ALA A 243 -26.53 -22.26 -10.77
N VAL A 244 -27.79 -21.99 -11.07
CA VAL A 244 -28.92 -22.26 -10.18
C VAL A 244 -29.73 -23.42 -10.74
N PHE A 245 -29.90 -24.47 -9.93
CA PHE A 245 -30.75 -25.59 -10.28
C PHE A 245 -32.15 -25.43 -9.69
N THR A 246 -33.15 -25.38 -10.56
CA THR A 246 -34.56 -25.27 -10.20
C THR A 246 -35.43 -26.14 -11.10
N TRP A 247 -36.52 -26.67 -10.55
CA TRP A 247 -37.51 -27.45 -11.32
C TRP A 247 -38.67 -26.58 -11.83
N ASN A 248 -38.82 -25.36 -11.32
CA ASN A 248 -39.98 -24.52 -11.54
C ASN A 248 -39.67 -23.36 -12.48
N ALA A 249 -40.47 -23.20 -13.54
CA ALA A 249 -40.26 -22.18 -14.56
C ALA A 249 -40.30 -20.74 -14.01
N SER A 250 -41.07 -20.50 -12.95
CA SER A 250 -41.12 -19.19 -12.28
C SER A 250 -39.81 -18.86 -11.55
N GLU A 251 -39.18 -19.86 -10.94
CA GLU A 251 -37.91 -19.70 -10.20
C GLU A 251 -36.73 -19.51 -11.14
N ILE A 252 -36.79 -20.08 -12.35
CA ILE A 252 -35.81 -19.82 -13.42
C ILE A 252 -35.77 -18.32 -13.73
N LYS A 253 -36.94 -17.71 -13.98
CA LYS A 253 -37.03 -16.27 -14.29
C LYS A 253 -36.52 -15.40 -13.14
N ILE A 254 -36.91 -15.72 -11.90
CA ILE A 254 -36.43 -15.00 -10.72
C ILE A 254 -34.89 -15.10 -10.60
N SER A 255 -34.32 -16.25 -10.92
CA SER A 255 -32.87 -16.46 -10.85
C SER A 255 -32.14 -15.68 -11.94
N GLU A 256 -32.65 -15.68 -13.17
CA GLU A 256 -32.14 -14.87 -14.28
C GLU A 256 -32.20 -13.38 -13.97
N GLU A 257 -33.32 -12.89 -13.41
CA GLU A 257 -33.50 -11.50 -13.00
C GLU A 257 -32.54 -11.08 -11.89
N ASN A 258 -32.19 -12.00 -10.98
CA ASN A 258 -31.21 -11.77 -9.91
C ASN A 258 -29.75 -11.93 -10.35
N GLY A 259 -29.49 -12.14 -11.65
CA GLY A 259 -28.16 -12.17 -12.23
C GLY A 259 -27.46 -13.53 -12.17
N ALA A 260 -28.21 -14.63 -12.05
CA ALA A 260 -27.65 -15.96 -12.31
C ALA A 260 -27.24 -16.07 -13.78
N LEU A 261 -26.05 -16.62 -14.05
CA LEU A 261 -25.58 -16.79 -15.42
C LEU A 261 -26.24 -17.99 -16.10
N PHE A 262 -26.55 -19.02 -15.31
CA PHE A 262 -27.23 -20.22 -15.77
C PHE A 262 -28.35 -20.57 -14.80
N ALA A 263 -29.57 -20.76 -15.32
CA ALA A 263 -30.72 -21.17 -14.53
C ALA A 263 -31.50 -22.25 -15.27
N GLY A 264 -31.83 -23.35 -14.59
CA GLY A 264 -32.58 -24.43 -15.19
C GLY A 264 -32.57 -25.70 -14.35
N GLY A 265 -33.16 -26.77 -14.87
CA GLY A 265 -33.28 -28.05 -14.16
C GLY A 265 -32.21 -29.06 -14.53
N THR A 266 -32.64 -30.26 -14.91
CA THR A 266 -31.77 -31.39 -15.24
C THR A 266 -30.94 -31.19 -16.51
N ASN A 267 -31.36 -30.33 -17.43
CA ASN A 267 -30.67 -30.10 -18.70
C ASN A 267 -29.25 -29.54 -18.48
N LEU A 268 -29.09 -28.67 -17.48
CA LEU A 268 -27.80 -28.10 -17.10
C LEU A 268 -26.81 -29.15 -16.59
N ILE A 269 -27.30 -30.24 -15.98
CA ILE A 269 -26.43 -31.31 -15.45
C ILE A 269 -25.64 -31.94 -16.60
N GLN A 270 -26.30 -32.18 -17.73
CA GLN A 270 -25.67 -32.77 -18.90
C GLN A 270 -24.62 -31.83 -19.49
N GLU A 271 -24.96 -30.56 -19.66
CA GLU A 271 -24.05 -29.51 -20.18
C GLU A 271 -22.81 -29.31 -19.29
N ILE A 272 -22.94 -29.51 -17.96
CA ILE A 272 -21.81 -29.48 -17.02
C ILE A 272 -20.94 -30.74 -17.16
N LEU A 273 -21.55 -31.93 -17.29
CA LEU A 273 -20.83 -33.19 -17.46
C LEU A 273 -20.06 -33.24 -18.79
N ASP A 274 -20.66 -32.68 -19.83
CA ASP A 274 -20.06 -32.55 -21.16
C ASP A 274 -18.99 -31.43 -21.22
N GLY A 275 -18.90 -30.61 -20.16
CA GLY A 275 -17.87 -29.58 -20.00
C GLY A 275 -18.14 -28.29 -20.77
N GLU A 276 -19.33 -28.13 -21.33
CA GLU A 276 -19.74 -26.91 -22.05
C GLU A 276 -19.87 -25.72 -21.09
N ILE A 277 -20.32 -25.99 -19.86
CA ILE A 277 -20.58 -24.96 -18.84
C ILE A 277 -19.67 -25.17 -17.65
N LYS A 278 -18.97 -24.10 -17.27
CA LYS A 278 -18.09 -24.06 -16.09
C LYS A 278 -18.50 -22.92 -15.15
N PRO A 279 -19.42 -23.17 -14.22
CA PRO A 279 -19.80 -22.21 -13.19
C PRO A 279 -18.85 -22.30 -11.99
N ASP A 280 -18.75 -21.21 -11.24
CA ASP A 280 -17.93 -21.11 -10.02
C ASP A 280 -18.67 -21.69 -8.80
N PHE A 281 -19.99 -21.50 -8.75
CA PHE A 281 -20.84 -21.96 -7.66
C PHE A 281 -22.13 -22.58 -8.18
N TYR A 282 -22.59 -23.62 -7.49
CA TYR A 282 -23.87 -24.27 -7.70
C TYR A 282 -24.81 -23.92 -6.55
N VAL A 283 -25.99 -23.41 -6.88
CA VAL A 283 -27.05 -23.12 -5.91
C VAL A 283 -28.23 -24.03 -6.21
N LEU A 284 -28.70 -24.72 -5.18
CA LEU A 284 -29.91 -25.54 -5.25
C LEU A 284 -31.03 -24.79 -4.56
N PHE A 285 -32.20 -24.72 -5.19
CA PHE A 285 -33.40 -24.29 -4.48
C PHE A 285 -33.82 -25.38 -3.49
N GLN A 286 -33.69 -25.06 -2.21
CA GLN A 286 -34.14 -25.93 -1.13
C GLN A 286 -35.59 -25.59 -0.81
N LYS A 287 -36.46 -26.60 -0.87
CA LYS A 287 -37.89 -26.49 -0.61
C LYS A 287 -38.19 -26.48 0.88
#